data_AF-A0A9W5PNA0-F1
#
_entry.id   AF-A0A9W5PNA0-F1
#
_cell.length_a   1.000
_cell.length_b   1.000
_cell.length_c   1.000
_cell.angle_alpha   90.00
_cell.angle_beta   90.00
_cell.angle_gamma   90.00
#
_symmetry.space_group_name_H-M   'P 1'
#
loop_
_entity.id
_entity.type
_entity.pdbx_description
1 polymer ?
#
loop_
_entity_poly.entity_id
_entity_poly.type
_entity_poly.pdbx_seq_one_letter_code
_entity_poly.pdbx_strand_id
1 'polypeptide(L)'
;MVDAIAATFEAEQAIIKDKRKQGINGFEWLVMQVVLDEKRKKSLDDWVRLSPLTSKKKVDPLTLFSDAVRLDADAFYNMYELNWWIAFDEALTYFTLMKERNYDMYFDALQDIFSKEKVEDTK
;
A
#
# COMPACT_ATOMS: atom_id res chain seq x y z
N MET A 1 -23.59 15.68 -9.27
CA MET A 1 -22.21 15.36 -9.76
C MET A 1 -21.25 15.13 -8.61
N VAL A 2 -21.36 15.88 -7.50
CA VAL A 2 -20.61 15.64 -6.24
C VAL A 2 -20.92 14.25 -5.65
N ASP A 3 -22.18 13.81 -5.70
CA ASP A 3 -22.61 12.53 -5.11
C ASP A 3 -21.99 11.30 -5.79
N ALA A 4 -21.74 11.36 -7.11
CA ALA A 4 -21.15 10.24 -7.85
C ALA A 4 -19.66 10.04 -7.51
N ILE A 5 -18.93 11.13 -7.27
CA ILE A 5 -17.51 11.08 -6.89
C ILE A 5 -17.39 10.54 -5.46
N ALA A 6 -18.22 11.04 -4.53
CA ALA A 6 -18.26 10.54 -3.16
C ALA A 6 -18.62 9.05 -3.11
N ALA A 7 -19.65 8.63 -3.86
CA ALA A 7 -20.04 7.22 -3.94
C ALA A 7 -18.95 6.32 -4.54
N THR A 8 -18.21 6.81 -5.54
CA THR A 8 -17.08 6.07 -6.12
C THR A 8 -15.96 5.89 -5.10
N PHE A 9 -15.62 6.95 -4.37
CA PHE A 9 -14.61 6.91 -3.32
C PHE A 9 -14.98 5.95 -2.18
N GLU A 10 -16.23 5.98 -1.73
CA GLU A 10 -16.73 5.03 -0.72
C GLU A 10 -16.67 3.58 -1.21
N ALA A 11 -17.02 3.34 -2.48
CA ALA A 11 -16.94 2.02 -3.08
C ALA A 11 -15.48 1.53 -3.15
N GLU A 12 -14.53 2.38 -3.54
CA GLU A 12 -13.10 2.06 -3.55
C GLU A 12 -12.59 1.71 -2.15
N GLN A 13 -12.95 2.50 -1.13
CA GLN A 13 -12.59 2.19 0.25
C GLN A 13 -13.19 0.86 0.73
N ALA A 14 -14.43 0.57 0.36
CA ALA A 14 -15.09 -0.69 0.70
C ALA A 14 -14.38 -1.88 0.05
N ILE A 15 -13.99 -1.75 -1.24
CA ILE A 15 -13.21 -2.76 -1.96
C ILE A 15 -11.86 -2.97 -1.30
N ILE A 16 -11.12 -1.90 -0.98
CA ILE A 16 -9.82 -2.00 -0.30
C ILE A 16 -9.98 -2.72 1.04
N LYS A 17 -10.97 -2.34 1.85
CA LYS A 17 -11.24 -3.01 3.14
C LYS A 17 -11.59 -4.48 2.98
N ASP A 18 -12.37 -4.85 1.96
CA ASP A 18 -12.68 -6.25 1.66
C ASP A 18 -11.42 -7.03 1.26
N LYS A 19 -10.63 -6.50 0.33
CA LYS A 19 -9.42 -7.18 -0.16
C LYS A 19 -8.34 -7.32 0.90
N ARG A 20 -8.17 -6.34 1.79
CA ARG A 20 -7.22 -6.47 2.90
C ARG A 20 -7.51 -7.68 3.81
N LYS A 21 -8.79 -8.06 3.99
CA LYS A 21 -9.15 -9.26 4.78
C LYS A 21 -8.75 -10.57 4.13
N GLN A 22 -8.43 -10.56 2.84
CA GLN A 22 -8.01 -11.75 2.09
C GLN A 22 -6.48 -11.95 2.11
N GLY A 23 -5.75 -11.14 2.90
CA GLY A 23 -4.30 -11.22 3.06
C GLY A 23 -3.55 -11.05 1.74
N ILE A 24 -2.53 -11.88 1.53
CA ILE A 24 -1.67 -11.85 0.34
C ILE A 24 -2.46 -11.89 -0.97
N ASN A 25 -3.50 -12.74 -1.06
CA ASN A 25 -4.29 -12.90 -2.28
C ASN A 25 -5.09 -11.63 -2.61
N GLY A 26 -5.64 -10.97 -1.59
CA GLY A 26 -6.38 -9.74 -1.79
C GLY A 26 -5.48 -8.57 -2.16
N PHE A 27 -4.28 -8.51 -1.58
CA PHE A 27 -3.29 -7.52 -1.94
C PHE A 27 -2.76 -7.72 -3.36
N GLU A 28 -2.43 -8.95 -3.76
CA GLU A 28 -2.03 -9.27 -5.13
C GLU A 28 -3.13 -8.87 -6.14
N TRP A 29 -4.40 -9.15 -5.81
CA TRP A 29 -5.52 -8.72 -6.65
C TRP A 29 -5.56 -7.19 -6.83
N LEU A 30 -5.35 -6.42 -5.76
CA LEU A 30 -5.30 -4.95 -5.84
C LEU A 30 -4.14 -4.47 -6.72
N VAL A 31 -2.96 -5.06 -6.57
CA VAL A 31 -1.78 -4.77 -7.43
C VAL A 31 -2.08 -5.07 -8.90
N MET A 32 -2.87 -6.10 -9.21
CA MET A 32 -3.28 -6.40 -10.59
C MET A 32 -4.26 -5.38 -11.18
N GLN A 33 -5.00 -4.63 -10.36
CA GLN A 33 -5.94 -3.61 -10.86
C GLN A 33 -5.27 -2.26 -11.16
N VAL A 34 -4.01 -2.07 -10.74
CA VAL A 34 -3.30 -0.81 -10.96
C VAL A 34 -2.92 -0.69 -12.43
N VAL A 35 -3.43 0.35 -13.08
CA VAL A 35 -2.97 0.77 -14.41
C VAL A 35 -1.82 1.76 -14.24
N LEU A 36 -0.63 1.40 -14.68
CA LEU A 36 0.54 2.28 -14.63
C LEU A 36 0.49 3.33 -15.75
N ASP A 37 0.27 4.59 -15.37
CA ASP A 37 0.44 5.75 -16.24
C ASP A 37 1.56 6.67 -15.73
N GLU A 38 1.95 7.64 -16.55
CA GLU A 38 3.00 8.60 -16.20
C GLU A 38 2.63 9.48 -14.99
N LYS A 39 1.33 9.69 -14.76
CA LYS A 39 0.85 10.48 -13.62
C LYS A 39 1.08 9.74 -12.31
N ARG A 40 0.75 8.45 -12.23
CA ARG A 40 0.98 7.59 -11.07
C ARG A 40 2.46 7.41 -10.78
N LYS A 41 3.28 7.17 -11.82
CA LYS A 41 4.75 7.09 -11.64
C LYS A 41 5.31 8.38 -11.05
N LYS A 42 4.90 9.53 -11.59
CA LYS A 42 5.29 10.85 -11.06
C LYS A 42 4.82 11.05 -9.62
N SER A 43 3.59 10.65 -9.29
CA SER A 43 3.05 10.73 -7.93
C SER A 43 3.92 9.96 -6.96
N LEU A 44 4.27 8.72 -7.30
CA LEU A 44 5.15 7.88 -6.50
C LEU A 44 6.55 8.50 -6.34
N ASP A 45 7.14 9.02 -7.42
CA ASP A 45 8.46 9.66 -7.38
C ASP A 45 8.45 10.91 -6.47
N ASP A 46 7.41 11.74 -6.58
CA ASP A 46 7.22 12.90 -5.72
C ASP A 46 7.01 12.49 -4.26
N TRP A 47 6.25 11.41 -4.01
CA TRP A 47 6.01 10.88 -2.68
C TRP A 47 7.27 10.31 -2.04
N VAL A 48 8.06 9.53 -2.76
CA VAL A 48 9.35 8.99 -2.28
C VAL A 48 10.32 10.12 -1.96
N ARG A 49 10.28 11.24 -2.71
CA ARG A 49 11.10 12.42 -2.42
C ARG A 49 10.61 13.20 -1.19
N LEU A 50 9.31 13.34 -1.01
CA LEU A 50 8.71 14.22 0.02
C LEU A 50 8.48 13.53 1.36
N SER A 51 8.07 12.26 1.35
CA SER A 51 7.72 11.52 2.57
C SER A 51 8.84 11.50 3.62
N PRO A 52 10.15 11.39 3.30
CA PRO A 52 11.20 11.43 4.32
C PRO A 52 11.41 12.81 4.96
N LEU A 53 10.88 13.88 4.34
CA LEU A 53 10.96 15.25 4.85
C LEU A 53 9.86 15.55 5.87
N THR A 54 8.72 14.86 5.77
CA THR A 54 7.53 15.10 6.60
C THR A 54 7.25 13.97 7.58
N SER A 55 7.77 12.76 7.32
CA SER A 55 7.56 11.61 8.19
C SER A 55 8.22 11.77 9.54
N LYS A 56 7.51 11.40 10.61
CA LYS A 56 8.06 11.27 11.96
C LYS A 56 9.19 10.24 12.05
N LYS A 57 9.03 9.09 11.38
CA LYS A 57 10.00 8.00 11.33
C LYS A 57 10.50 7.83 9.90
N LYS A 58 11.82 7.92 9.72
CA LYS A 58 12.46 7.76 8.40
C LYS A 58 12.86 6.31 8.19
N VAL A 59 12.37 5.73 7.11
CA VAL A 59 12.69 4.37 6.66
C VAL A 59 12.86 4.40 5.13
N ASP A 60 13.41 3.33 4.57
CA ASP A 60 13.47 3.17 3.12
C ASP A 60 12.05 2.95 2.52
N PRO A 61 11.86 3.17 1.21
CA PRO A 61 10.55 3.05 0.58
C PRO A 61 9.92 1.66 0.71
N LEU A 62 10.70 0.58 0.62
CA LEU A 62 10.17 -0.78 0.73
C LEU A 62 9.58 -1.00 2.12
N THR A 63 10.30 -0.59 3.18
CA THR A 63 9.79 -0.65 4.55
C THR A 63 8.52 0.18 4.72
N LEU A 64 8.50 1.44 4.25
CA LEU A 64 7.35 2.33 4.38
C LEU A 64 6.09 1.74 3.72
N PHE A 65 6.23 1.28 2.48
CA PHE A 65 5.11 0.74 1.72
C PHE A 65 4.68 -0.64 2.23
N SER A 66 5.60 -1.46 2.72
CA SER A 66 5.26 -2.71 3.41
C SER A 66 4.44 -2.44 4.66
N ASP A 67 4.82 -1.43 5.45
CA ASP A 67 4.06 -1.05 6.65
C ASP A 67 2.69 -0.45 6.31
N ALA A 68 2.57 0.28 5.19
CA ALA A 68 1.26 0.74 4.71
C ALA A 68 0.32 -0.44 4.39
N VAL A 69 0.85 -1.56 3.90
CA VAL A 69 0.07 -2.77 3.63
C VAL A 69 -0.31 -3.50 4.93
N ARG A 70 0.65 -3.66 5.86
CA ARG A 70 0.48 -4.41 7.11
C ARG A 70 -0.41 -3.68 8.13
N LEU A 71 -0.15 -2.39 8.36
CA LEU A 71 -0.75 -1.64 9.45
C LEU A 71 -2.14 -1.13 9.09
N ASP A 72 -3.01 -0.96 10.07
CA ASP A 72 -4.21 -0.13 9.90
C ASP A 72 -3.84 1.36 9.86
N ALA A 73 -4.85 2.19 9.54
CA ALA A 73 -4.65 3.62 9.34
C ALA A 73 -4.15 4.34 10.60
N ASP A 74 -4.61 3.93 11.79
CA ASP A 74 -4.25 4.56 13.06
C ASP A 74 -2.83 4.16 13.47
N ALA A 75 -2.50 2.88 13.38
CA ALA A 75 -1.15 2.37 13.67
C ALA A 75 -0.10 2.97 12.72
N PHE A 76 -0.42 3.07 11.43
CA PHE A 76 0.45 3.70 10.45
C PHE A 76 0.64 5.19 10.73
N TYR A 77 -0.45 5.92 10.98
CA TYR A 77 -0.38 7.35 11.27
C TYR A 77 0.43 7.62 12.55
N ASN A 78 0.24 6.85 13.62
CA ASN A 78 1.00 7.01 14.86
C ASN A 78 2.51 6.79 14.67
N MET A 79 2.88 5.89 13.74
CA MET A 79 4.26 5.57 13.44
C MET A 79 4.94 6.61 12.54
N TYR A 80 4.26 7.04 11.48
CA TYR A 80 4.85 7.85 10.41
C TYR A 80 4.36 9.30 10.35
N GLU A 81 3.22 9.62 10.97
CA GLU A 81 2.49 10.89 10.81
C GLU A 81 2.19 11.23 9.35
N LEU A 82 1.98 10.18 8.54
CA LEU A 82 1.62 10.26 7.13
C LEU A 82 0.20 9.74 6.92
N ASN A 83 -0.48 10.28 5.90
CA ASN A 83 -1.81 9.82 5.53
C ASN A 83 -1.74 8.39 4.96
N TRP A 84 -2.38 7.45 5.66
CA TRP A 84 -2.36 6.03 5.30
C TRP A 84 -3.01 5.75 3.94
N TRP A 85 -4.11 6.42 3.59
CA TRP A 85 -4.81 6.19 2.31
C TRP A 85 -3.91 6.53 1.12
N ILE A 86 -3.17 7.65 1.21
CA ILE A 86 -2.21 8.03 0.17
C ILE A 86 -1.04 7.04 0.15
N ALA A 87 -0.47 6.72 1.31
CA ALA A 87 0.64 5.78 1.40
C ALA A 87 0.27 4.39 0.85
N PHE A 88 -0.98 3.94 1.04
CA PHE A 88 -1.47 2.67 0.52
C PHE A 88 -1.65 2.70 -1.01
N ASP A 89 -2.21 3.77 -1.60
CA ASP A 89 -2.30 3.90 -3.07
C ASP A 89 -0.91 3.97 -3.72
N GLU A 90 0.04 4.67 -3.08
CA GLU A 90 1.43 4.71 -3.53
C GLU A 90 2.11 3.35 -3.36
N ALA A 91 1.81 2.60 -2.29
CA ALA A 91 2.29 1.22 -2.13
C ALA A 91 1.80 0.33 -3.29
N LEU A 92 0.52 0.41 -3.67
CA LEU A 92 0.00 -0.34 -4.81
C LEU A 92 0.78 -0.02 -6.11
N THR A 93 1.07 1.26 -6.35
CA THR A 93 1.86 1.69 -7.51
C THR A 93 3.31 1.16 -7.43
N TYR A 94 3.95 1.26 -6.25
CA TYR A 94 5.31 0.77 -6.00
C TYR A 94 5.45 -0.73 -6.25
N PHE A 95 4.54 -1.53 -5.69
CA PHE A 95 4.55 -2.98 -5.86
C PHE A 95 4.17 -3.42 -7.28
N THR A 96 3.30 -2.68 -7.97
CA THR A 96 3.03 -2.93 -9.39
C THR A 96 4.29 -2.72 -10.24
N LEU A 97 5.03 -1.63 -10.01
CA LEU A 97 6.31 -1.40 -10.70
C LEU A 97 7.36 -2.45 -10.37
N MET A 98 7.42 -2.91 -9.11
CA MET A 98 8.32 -3.99 -8.71
C MET A 98 8.00 -5.29 -9.45
N LYS A 99 6.72 -5.68 -9.50
CA LYS A 99 6.23 -6.87 -10.21
C LYS A 99 6.61 -6.85 -11.69
N GLU A 100 6.42 -5.71 -12.37
CA GLU A 100 6.75 -5.55 -13.80
C GLU A 100 8.25 -5.63 -14.08
N ARG A 101 9.10 -5.25 -13.12
CA ARG A 101 10.56 -5.20 -13.30
C ARG A 101 11.26 -6.49 -12.87
N ASN A 102 10.86 -7.05 -11.74
CA ASN A 102 11.45 -8.25 -11.16
C ASN A 102 10.39 -8.95 -10.28
N TYR A 103 9.77 -9.98 -10.85
CA TYR A 103 8.72 -10.73 -10.17
C TYR A 103 9.23 -11.46 -8.92
N ASP A 104 10.45 -12.00 -8.93
CA ASP A 104 11.00 -12.73 -7.78
C ASP A 104 11.16 -11.79 -6.57
N MET A 105 11.70 -10.60 -6.79
CA MET A 105 11.79 -9.58 -5.73
C MET A 105 10.42 -9.16 -5.20
N TYR A 106 9.44 -9.02 -6.09
CA TYR A 106 8.06 -8.73 -5.69
C TYR A 106 7.48 -9.85 -4.83
N PHE A 107 7.65 -11.10 -5.25
CA PHE A 107 7.16 -12.27 -4.55
C PHE A 107 7.81 -12.40 -3.16
N ASP A 108 9.13 -12.21 -3.05
CA ASP A 108 9.85 -12.23 -1.78
C ASP A 108 9.34 -11.13 -0.83
N ALA A 109 9.08 -9.93 -1.36
CA ALA A 109 8.52 -8.84 -0.57
C ALA A 109 7.11 -9.18 -0.06
N LEU A 110 6.24 -9.79 -0.88
CA LEU A 110 4.92 -10.24 -0.43
C LEU A 110 5.03 -11.29 0.67
N GLN A 111 5.95 -12.25 0.52
CA GLN A 111 6.18 -13.24 1.57
C GLN A 111 6.60 -12.58 2.87
N ASP A 112 7.56 -11.65 2.85
CA ASP A 112 7.95 -10.94 4.08
C ASP A 112 6.77 -10.16 4.68
N ILE A 113 5.96 -9.49 3.84
CA ILE A 113 4.80 -8.72 4.28
C ILE A 113 3.82 -9.57 5.07
N PHE A 114 3.45 -10.74 4.55
CA PHE A 114 2.36 -11.56 5.08
C PHE A 114 2.82 -12.79 5.90
N SER A 115 4.11 -13.09 5.98
CA SER A 115 4.61 -14.25 6.75
C SER A 115 4.49 -14.08 8.27
N LYS A 116 4.36 -12.85 8.77
CA LYS A 116 4.26 -12.55 10.21
C LYS A 116 2.86 -12.72 10.81
N GLU A 117 1.83 -12.92 9.99
CA GLU A 117 0.45 -13.13 10.48
C GLU A 117 0.22 -14.54 11.06
N LYS A 118 1.14 -15.50 10.84
CA LYS A 118 0.96 -16.90 11.30
C LYS A 118 1.34 -17.19 12.76
N VAL A 119 1.81 -16.20 13.54
CA VAL A 119 2.36 -16.47 14.89
C VAL A 119 1.37 -16.18 16.02
N GLU A 120 0.24 -15.50 15.77
CA GLU A 120 -0.69 -15.09 16.85
C GLU A 120 -1.94 -15.97 17.01
N ASP A 121 -2.25 -16.89 16.10
CA ASP A 121 -3.42 -17.80 16.22
C ASP A 121 -3.12 -19.10 17.02
N THR A 122 -2.11 -19.10 17.87
CA THR A 122 -1.83 -20.25 18.76
C THR A 122 -1.44 -19.80 20.16
N LYS A 123 -2.40 -19.29 20.93
CA LYS A 123 -2.36 -19.28 22.40
C LYS A 123 -3.74 -19.20 23.01
#